data_AF-A0A7X6RRB9-F1
#
_entry.id   AF-A0A7X6RRB9-F1
#
_cell.length_a   1.000
_cell.length_b   1.000
_cell.length_c   1.000
_cell.angle_alpha   90.00
_cell.angle_beta   90.00
_cell.angle_gamma   90.00
#
_symmetry.space_group_name_H-M   'P 1'
#
loop_
_entity.id
_entity.type
_entity.pdbx_description
1 polymer ?
#
loop_
_entity_poly.entity_id
_entity_poly.type
_entity_poly.pdbx_seq_one_letter_code
_entity_poly.pdbx_strand_id
1 'polypeptide(L)'
;MPNPLSSVVLSASVMTHPRRIADARRVLDSLGIADACLAVDPEPDGPPSSLRASQVAFSSAERFDSTHHLVLQDDVRVCADFAGSVRAAAERHSGAALSLFVEWGSRTACLARWAVFTGAGAVPVVNPYMPTLALLLPRDLAVDMGRFMADAEGRSDDRAALRFLRERGTSTLVAAPNLVEHEDLPSIKGNDGHGLRRSACFAAEGARFDGQVLDLPPLLPFLRWNTGEAVVIDTGNDVPEAHRPTADVLAEWGAAPEELRRDCAEHLGSDSGPLFALWTTAAAFGAVQQQHWPGTVAGLRARRDDPLVGRALATFAPGALRVALDPDRLARLSGRLVPAVLAAVEYGARLTTARRA
;
A
#
# COMPACT_ATOMS: atom_id res chain seq x y z
N MET A 1 10.35 -24.55 -17.18
CA MET A 1 9.13 -24.54 -16.34
C MET A 1 9.57 -24.76 -14.90
N PRO A 2 9.32 -23.84 -13.97
CA PRO A 2 9.71 -24.04 -12.57
C PRO A 2 8.95 -25.26 -12.02
N ASN A 3 9.67 -26.12 -11.33
CA ASN A 3 9.18 -27.38 -10.81
C ASN A 3 8.19 -27.11 -9.65
N PRO A 4 6.90 -27.50 -9.73
CA PRO A 4 5.88 -27.19 -8.72
C PRO A 4 6.06 -27.94 -7.38
N LEU A 5 7.26 -28.43 -7.08
CA LEU A 5 7.57 -29.32 -5.96
C LEU A 5 8.72 -28.84 -5.05
N SER A 6 9.39 -27.72 -5.33
CA SER A 6 10.32 -27.18 -4.33
C SER A 6 9.53 -26.39 -3.27
N SER A 7 9.54 -26.87 -2.02
CA SER A 7 9.04 -26.12 -0.87
C SER A 7 9.64 -24.72 -0.86
N VAL A 8 8.85 -23.67 -0.58
CA VAL A 8 9.38 -22.32 -0.46
C VAL A 8 10.39 -22.25 0.68
N VAL A 9 11.63 -21.91 0.33
CA VAL A 9 12.71 -21.56 1.26
C VAL A 9 12.92 -20.06 1.20
N LEU A 10 12.84 -19.40 2.35
CA LEU A 10 12.96 -17.95 2.51
C LEU A 10 14.36 -17.59 3.00
N SER A 11 14.91 -16.53 2.42
CA SER A 11 16.01 -15.77 3.01
C SER A 11 15.61 -14.30 3.12
N ALA A 12 16.29 -13.52 3.94
CA ALA A 12 15.99 -12.11 4.12
C ALA A 12 17.21 -11.23 4.33
N SER A 13 17.05 -9.93 4.05
CA SER A 13 17.99 -8.91 4.48
C SER A 13 17.25 -7.67 4.98
N VAL A 14 17.79 -7.06 6.04
CA VAL A 14 17.29 -5.78 6.58
C VAL A 14 18.28 -4.68 6.20
N MET A 15 17.88 -3.82 5.27
CA MET A 15 18.70 -2.67 4.86
C MET A 15 18.66 -1.58 5.91
N THR A 16 19.82 -0.99 6.21
CA THR A 16 19.94 0.00 7.28
C THR A 16 21.12 0.94 7.08
N HIS A 17 21.01 2.15 7.61
CA HIS A 17 22.14 3.03 7.84
C HIS A 17 22.78 2.70 9.21
N PRO A 18 24.11 2.80 9.40
CA PRO A 18 24.75 2.51 10.68
C PRO A 18 24.13 3.20 11.91
N ARG A 19 23.62 4.42 11.75
CA ARG A 19 22.91 5.17 12.81
C ARG A 19 21.63 4.48 13.34
N ARG A 20 21.04 3.56 12.57
CA ARG A 20 19.80 2.83 12.89
C ARG A 20 20.02 1.32 13.05
N ILE A 21 21.27 0.89 13.27
CA ILE A 21 21.63 -0.52 13.38
C ILE A 21 20.87 -1.24 14.51
N ALA A 22 20.53 -0.54 15.59
CA ALA A 22 19.76 -1.10 16.69
C ALA A 22 18.31 -1.42 16.27
N ASP A 23 17.68 -0.53 15.51
CA ASP A 23 16.34 -0.76 14.94
C ASP A 23 16.37 -1.91 13.94
N ALA A 24 17.37 -1.94 13.05
CA ALA A 24 17.54 -3.00 12.08
C ALA A 24 17.73 -4.38 12.71
N ARG A 25 18.48 -4.47 13.82
CA ARG A 25 18.64 -5.71 14.59
C ARG A 25 17.32 -6.17 15.20
N ARG A 26 16.56 -5.24 15.79
CA ARG A 26 15.22 -5.53 16.32
C ARG A 26 14.28 -6.07 15.23
N VAL A 27 14.32 -5.50 14.03
CA VAL A 27 13.58 -6.04 12.87
C VAL A 27 14.07 -7.44 12.53
N LEU A 28 15.39 -7.64 12.37
CA LEU A 28 16.00 -8.93 12.02
C LEU A 28 15.59 -10.04 13.00
N ASP A 29 15.67 -9.77 14.30
CA ASP A 29 15.33 -10.71 15.38
C ASP A 29 13.83 -11.08 15.37
N SER A 30 12.98 -10.22 14.82
CA SER A 30 11.53 -10.44 14.74
C SER A 30 11.07 -11.25 13.52
N LEU A 31 11.94 -11.51 12.53
CA LEU A 31 11.51 -12.09 11.26
C LEU A 31 11.11 -13.56 11.35
N GLY A 32 11.73 -14.32 12.25
CA GLY A 32 11.56 -15.78 12.30
C GLY A 32 12.07 -16.50 11.05
N ILE A 33 12.97 -15.88 10.27
CA ILE A 33 13.62 -16.44 9.08
C ILE A 33 15.07 -16.75 9.44
N ALA A 34 15.49 -18.01 9.27
CA ALA A 34 16.82 -18.47 9.68
C ALA A 34 17.95 -17.81 8.87
N ASP A 35 17.79 -17.80 7.54
CA ASP A 35 18.77 -17.23 6.61
C ASP A 35 18.51 -15.74 6.41
N ALA A 36 18.83 -14.94 7.43
CA ALA A 36 18.62 -13.50 7.41
C ALA A 36 19.89 -12.73 7.84
N CYS A 37 20.13 -11.56 7.23
CA CYS A 37 21.27 -10.72 7.60
C CYS A 37 20.97 -9.21 7.55
N LEU A 38 21.86 -8.41 8.15
CA LEU A 38 21.84 -6.96 7.98
C LEU A 38 22.55 -6.58 6.67
N ALA A 39 22.00 -5.60 5.97
CA ALA A 39 22.59 -4.95 4.80
C ALA A 39 22.85 -3.49 5.13
N VAL A 40 24.05 -3.22 5.62
CA VAL A 40 24.44 -1.89 6.10
C VAL A 40 24.90 -1.03 4.93
N ASP A 41 24.50 0.24 4.89
CA ASP A 41 24.99 1.22 3.89
C ASP A 41 26.53 1.19 3.87
N PRO A 42 27.16 0.83 2.74
CA PRO A 42 28.61 0.73 2.63
C PRO A 42 29.30 2.10 2.64
N GLU A 43 28.58 3.20 2.37
CA GLU A 43 29.12 4.57 2.35
C GLU A 43 28.24 5.51 3.20
N PRO A 44 28.22 5.33 4.54
CA PRO A 44 27.30 6.03 5.43
C PRO A 44 27.59 7.53 5.57
N ASP A 45 28.83 7.96 5.31
CA ASP A 45 29.23 9.37 5.35
C ASP A 45 29.02 10.07 4.00
N GLY A 46 28.59 9.34 2.96
CA GLY A 46 28.27 9.89 1.65
C GLY A 46 26.91 10.62 1.63
N PRO A 47 26.52 11.20 0.48
CA PRO A 47 25.21 11.81 0.32
C PRO A 47 24.08 10.82 0.68
N PRO A 48 22.98 11.28 1.31
CA PRO A 48 21.87 10.41 1.68
C PRO A 48 21.31 9.63 0.48
N SER A 49 21.30 8.30 0.59
CA SER A 49 20.81 7.42 -0.47
C SER A 49 20.27 6.12 0.14
N SER A 50 19.14 5.62 -0.36
CA SER A 50 18.73 4.23 -0.08
C SER A 50 19.39 3.24 -1.02
N LEU A 51 19.77 3.66 -2.23
CA LEU A 51 20.17 2.75 -3.29
C LEU A 51 21.34 1.87 -2.89
N ARG A 52 22.34 2.43 -2.18
CA ARG A 52 23.52 1.67 -1.75
C ARG A 52 23.15 0.55 -0.78
N ALA A 53 22.35 0.86 0.24
CA ALA A 53 21.88 -0.15 1.19
C ALA A 53 20.93 -1.16 0.51
N SER A 54 20.05 -0.71 -0.39
CA SER A 54 19.19 -1.60 -1.18
C SER A 54 20.00 -2.54 -2.09
N GLN A 55 21.04 -2.04 -2.76
CA GLN A 55 21.94 -2.84 -3.59
C GLN A 55 22.61 -3.96 -2.77
N VAL A 56 23.13 -3.63 -1.58
CA VAL A 56 23.73 -4.62 -0.67
C VAL A 56 22.69 -5.64 -0.19
N ALA A 57 21.48 -5.18 0.12
CA ALA A 57 20.39 -6.03 0.58
C ALA A 57 19.97 -7.05 -0.48
N PHE A 58 19.65 -6.60 -1.70
CA PHE A 58 19.29 -7.49 -2.79
C PHE A 58 20.43 -8.43 -3.19
N SER A 59 21.67 -7.94 -3.24
CA SER A 59 22.85 -8.79 -3.54
C SER A 59 23.11 -9.86 -2.47
N SER A 60 22.65 -9.66 -1.23
CA SER A 60 22.82 -10.65 -0.15
C SER A 60 22.09 -11.96 -0.43
N ALA A 61 21.11 -11.97 -1.35
CA ALA A 61 20.44 -13.18 -1.83
C ALA A 61 21.42 -14.24 -2.35
N GLU A 62 22.57 -13.84 -2.92
CA GLU A 62 23.58 -14.77 -3.43
C GLU A 62 24.16 -15.69 -2.34
N ARG A 63 24.13 -15.24 -1.08
CA ARG A 63 24.74 -15.93 0.08
C ARG A 63 23.93 -17.11 0.61
N PHE A 64 22.66 -17.19 0.24
CA PHE A 64 21.71 -18.15 0.81
C PHE A 64 21.22 -19.13 -0.25
N ASP A 65 20.99 -20.38 0.15
CA ASP A 65 20.34 -21.40 -0.67
C ASP A 65 18.83 -21.31 -0.45
N SER A 66 18.18 -20.37 -1.15
CA SER A 66 16.78 -20.04 -0.97
C SER A 66 16.02 -19.97 -2.29
N THR A 67 14.70 -20.06 -2.23
CA THR A 67 13.84 -19.87 -3.41
C THR A 67 13.43 -18.40 -3.58
N HIS A 68 13.32 -17.69 -2.45
CA HIS A 68 12.87 -16.30 -2.41
C HIS A 68 13.74 -15.51 -1.43
N HIS A 69 13.95 -14.24 -1.75
CA HIS A 69 14.66 -13.30 -0.91
C HIS A 69 13.77 -12.10 -0.58
N LEU A 70 13.64 -11.80 0.70
CA LEU A 70 12.89 -10.66 1.23
C LEU A 70 13.86 -9.54 1.64
N VAL A 71 13.69 -8.35 1.08
CA VAL A 71 14.38 -7.15 1.56
C VAL A 71 13.41 -6.32 2.39
N LEU A 72 13.79 -5.97 3.62
CA LEU A 72 13.05 -5.04 4.50
C LEU A 72 13.88 -3.80 4.81
N GLN A 73 13.21 -2.68 5.04
CA GLN A 73 13.83 -1.52 5.69
C GLN A 73 13.83 -1.67 7.21
N ASP A 74 14.61 -0.85 7.89
CA ASP A 74 14.91 -0.91 9.31
C ASP A 74 13.86 -0.21 10.21
N ASP A 75 12.82 0.41 9.65
CA ASP A 75 11.75 1.18 10.34
C ASP A 75 10.42 0.46 10.16
N VAL A 76 10.45 -0.85 10.31
CA VAL A 76 9.27 -1.67 10.11
C VAL A 76 8.91 -2.45 11.35
N ARG A 77 7.63 -2.77 11.46
CA ARG A 77 7.12 -3.79 12.37
C ARG A 77 6.44 -4.88 11.54
N VAL A 78 6.79 -6.13 11.80
CA VAL A 78 6.20 -7.29 11.16
C VAL A 78 5.01 -7.84 11.97
N CYS A 79 4.16 -8.64 11.32
CA CYS A 79 3.10 -9.37 12.02
C CYS A 79 3.63 -10.51 12.90
N ALA A 80 2.80 -11.03 13.81
CA ALA A 80 3.20 -12.09 14.74
C ALA A 80 3.62 -13.38 14.03
N ASP A 81 2.81 -13.89 13.10
CA ASP A 81 3.14 -15.04 12.25
C ASP A 81 3.82 -14.63 10.94
N PHE A 82 4.92 -13.87 11.03
CA PHE A 82 5.55 -13.27 9.85
C PHE A 82 6.08 -14.32 8.87
N ALA A 83 7.01 -15.17 9.29
CA ALA A 83 7.62 -16.17 8.41
C ALA A 83 6.58 -17.14 7.79
N GLY A 84 5.55 -17.53 8.54
CA GLY A 84 4.44 -18.34 8.06
C GLY A 84 3.64 -17.62 6.97
N SER A 85 3.24 -16.38 7.25
CA SER A 85 2.47 -15.55 6.31
C SER A 85 3.26 -15.23 5.03
N VAL A 86 4.56 -14.92 5.13
CA VAL A 86 5.41 -14.67 3.95
C VAL A 86 5.56 -15.92 3.09
N ARG A 87 5.71 -17.10 3.72
CA ARG A 87 5.79 -18.37 2.98
C ARG A 87 4.50 -18.64 2.20
N ALA A 88 3.34 -18.48 2.84
CA ALA A 88 2.05 -18.64 2.17
C ALA A 88 1.88 -17.65 1.00
N ALA A 89 2.34 -16.41 1.17
CA ALA A 89 2.30 -15.40 0.11
C ALA A 89 3.21 -15.77 -1.08
N ALA A 90 4.42 -16.26 -0.79
CA ALA A 90 5.38 -16.72 -1.80
C ALA A 90 4.88 -17.95 -2.56
N GLU A 91 4.26 -18.92 -1.87
CA GLU A 91 3.68 -20.10 -2.50
C GLU A 91 2.57 -19.71 -3.47
N ARG A 92 1.73 -18.75 -3.08
CA ARG A 92 0.64 -18.24 -3.91
C ARG A 92 1.12 -17.43 -5.11
N HIS A 93 2.16 -16.62 -4.94
CA HIS A 93 2.63 -15.63 -5.91
C HIS A 93 4.10 -15.84 -6.29
N SER A 94 4.51 -17.09 -6.50
CA SER A 94 5.91 -17.53 -6.62
C SER A 94 6.72 -16.91 -7.77
N GLY A 95 6.06 -16.34 -8.78
CA GLY A 95 6.72 -15.65 -9.89
C GLY A 95 6.65 -14.12 -9.82
N ALA A 96 5.96 -13.56 -8.83
CA ALA A 96 5.72 -12.12 -8.74
C ALA A 96 6.75 -11.42 -7.84
N ALA A 97 6.95 -10.12 -8.10
CA ALA A 97 7.54 -9.22 -7.13
C ALA A 97 6.45 -8.77 -6.17
N LEU A 98 6.51 -9.24 -4.93
CA LEU A 98 5.45 -9.05 -3.95
C LEU A 98 5.89 -8.11 -2.84
N SER A 99 5.30 -6.92 -2.81
CA SER A 99 5.45 -6.04 -1.65
C SER A 99 4.52 -6.48 -0.52
N LEU A 100 5.04 -6.54 0.69
CA LEU A 100 4.29 -6.88 1.91
C LEU A 100 3.70 -5.65 2.61
N PHE A 101 3.87 -4.47 2.00
CA PHE A 101 3.46 -3.19 2.51
C PHE A 101 2.93 -2.29 1.39
N VAL A 102 1.90 -1.52 1.70
CA VAL A 102 1.57 -0.35 0.90
C VAL A 102 1.18 0.81 1.81
N GLU A 103 1.74 1.97 1.51
CA GLU A 103 1.53 3.20 2.25
C GLU A 103 0.07 3.66 2.07
N TRP A 104 -0.61 3.93 3.20
CA TRP A 104 -2.05 4.18 3.32
C TRP A 104 -2.64 5.32 2.46
N GLY A 105 -1.83 6.30 2.05
CA GLY A 105 -2.19 7.42 1.19
C GLY A 105 -1.78 7.23 -0.28
N SER A 106 -1.26 6.08 -0.67
CA SER A 106 -0.89 5.81 -2.07
C SER A 106 -2.09 5.35 -2.92
N ARG A 107 -1.93 5.35 -4.26
CA ARG A 107 -2.98 4.87 -5.19
C ARG A 107 -3.28 3.39 -4.99
N THR A 108 -2.23 2.59 -4.82
CA THR A 108 -2.33 1.14 -4.59
C THR A 108 -3.03 0.81 -3.27
N ALA A 109 -3.02 1.71 -2.28
CA ALA A 109 -3.78 1.53 -1.05
C ALA A 109 -5.31 1.53 -1.26
N CYS A 110 -5.83 2.20 -2.30
CA CYS A 110 -7.25 2.08 -2.65
C CYS A 110 -7.58 0.63 -3.03
N LEU A 111 -6.75 0.00 -3.86
CA LEU A 111 -6.90 -1.40 -4.25
C LEU A 111 -6.77 -2.33 -3.05
N ALA A 112 -5.76 -2.12 -2.19
CA ALA A 112 -5.56 -2.96 -1.01
C ALA A 112 -6.78 -2.98 -0.08
N ARG A 113 -7.47 -1.84 0.07
CA ARG A 113 -8.74 -1.77 0.83
C ARG A 113 -9.85 -2.57 0.15
N TRP A 114 -10.04 -2.43 -1.17
CA TRP A 114 -10.99 -3.27 -1.91
C TRP A 114 -10.66 -4.75 -1.81
N ALA A 115 -9.38 -5.13 -1.80
CA ALA A 115 -8.97 -6.51 -1.62
C ALA A 115 -9.40 -7.07 -0.25
N VAL A 116 -9.24 -6.31 0.83
CA VAL A 116 -9.76 -6.69 2.15
C VAL A 116 -11.29 -6.84 2.15
N PHE A 117 -12.00 -5.94 1.45
CA PHE A 117 -13.46 -5.98 1.39
C PHE A 117 -13.99 -7.16 0.58
N THR A 118 -13.28 -7.55 -0.48
CA THR A 118 -13.63 -8.61 -1.44
C THR A 118 -13.03 -9.98 -1.09
N GLY A 119 -12.04 -10.04 -0.20
CA GLY A 119 -11.31 -11.26 0.14
C GLY A 119 -10.20 -11.62 -0.87
N ALA A 120 -9.76 -10.68 -1.71
CA ALA A 120 -8.60 -10.88 -2.58
C ALA A 120 -7.29 -10.91 -1.75
N GLY A 121 -6.32 -11.71 -2.19
CA GLY A 121 -5.04 -11.90 -1.48
C GLY A 121 -3.93 -10.95 -1.92
N ALA A 122 -4.07 -10.34 -3.09
CA ALA A 122 -3.09 -9.39 -3.61
C ALA A 122 -3.73 -8.40 -4.58
N VAL A 123 -3.02 -7.31 -4.84
CA VAL A 123 -3.44 -6.27 -5.80
C VAL A 123 -2.27 -5.86 -6.69
N PRO A 124 -2.52 -5.44 -7.95
CA PRO A 124 -1.47 -4.90 -8.80
C PRO A 124 -0.94 -3.58 -8.24
N VAL A 125 0.35 -3.32 -8.45
CA VAL A 125 0.96 -2.02 -8.16
C VAL A 125 0.59 -1.01 -9.25
N VAL A 126 -0.14 0.02 -8.88
CA VAL A 126 -0.55 1.14 -9.76
C VAL A 126 0.11 2.46 -9.37
N ASN A 127 1.03 2.42 -8.42
CA ASN A 127 1.86 3.57 -8.08
C ASN A 127 2.91 3.80 -9.18
N PRO A 128 3.41 5.05 -9.35
CA PRO A 128 4.55 5.34 -10.21
C PRO A 128 5.91 4.86 -9.62
N TYR A 129 5.86 4.04 -8.58
CA TYR A 129 7.01 3.46 -7.86
C TYR A 129 6.61 2.10 -7.26
N MET A 130 7.58 1.23 -6.99
CA MET A 130 7.36 -0.06 -6.31
C MET A 130 7.50 0.13 -4.80
N PRO A 131 6.54 -0.25 -3.95
CA PRO A 131 6.73 -0.17 -2.51
C PRO A 131 7.83 -1.14 -2.04
N THR A 132 9.02 -0.61 -1.73
CA THR A 132 10.24 -1.38 -1.38
C THR A 132 10.47 -1.54 0.13
N LEU A 133 9.55 -1.04 0.97
CA LEU A 133 9.68 -1.14 2.43
C LEU A 133 9.83 -2.58 2.94
N ALA A 134 9.13 -3.51 2.26
CA ALA A 134 9.27 -4.95 2.44
C ALA A 134 8.95 -5.63 1.10
N LEU A 135 9.98 -5.99 0.32
CA LEU A 135 9.83 -6.53 -1.03
C LEU A 135 10.39 -7.95 -1.12
N LEU A 136 9.50 -8.90 -1.41
CA LEU A 136 9.81 -10.30 -1.66
C LEU A 136 9.96 -10.56 -3.15
N LEU A 137 11.08 -11.16 -3.55
CA LEU A 137 11.35 -11.57 -4.93
C LEU A 137 11.76 -13.04 -4.99
N PRO A 138 11.55 -13.73 -6.13
CA PRO A 138 12.31 -14.93 -6.45
C PRO A 138 13.81 -14.65 -6.31
N ARG A 139 14.58 -15.59 -5.75
CA ARG A 139 16.00 -15.38 -5.40
C ARG A 139 16.81 -14.83 -6.58
N ASP A 140 16.71 -15.46 -7.74
CA ASP A 140 17.50 -15.06 -8.92
C ASP A 140 17.15 -13.63 -9.37
N LEU A 141 15.88 -13.24 -9.23
CA LEU A 141 15.43 -11.88 -9.52
C LEU A 141 15.97 -10.87 -8.50
N ALA A 142 16.09 -11.24 -7.22
CA ALA A 142 16.73 -10.41 -6.20
C ALA A 142 18.22 -10.19 -6.49
N VAL A 143 18.93 -11.25 -6.88
CA VAL A 143 20.34 -11.15 -7.28
C VAL A 143 20.52 -10.17 -8.44
N ASP A 144 19.69 -10.31 -9.48
CA ASP A 144 19.73 -9.40 -10.64
C ASP A 144 19.33 -7.96 -10.28
N MET A 145 18.40 -7.78 -9.35
CA MET A 145 18.02 -6.46 -8.85
C MET A 145 19.21 -5.78 -8.16
N GLY A 146 19.97 -6.52 -7.35
CA GLY A 146 21.18 -6.02 -6.70
C GLY A 146 22.20 -5.50 -7.70
N ARG A 147 22.44 -6.24 -8.80
CA ARG A 147 23.33 -5.81 -9.88
C ARG A 147 22.80 -4.56 -10.59
N PHE A 148 21.52 -4.54 -10.92
CA PHE A 148 20.90 -3.38 -11.58
C PHE A 148 20.92 -2.11 -10.72
N MET A 149 20.75 -2.24 -9.41
CA MET A 149 20.78 -1.09 -8.49
C MET A 149 22.16 -0.44 -8.39
N ALA A 150 23.24 -1.18 -8.62
CA ALA A 150 24.61 -0.64 -8.64
C ALA A 150 24.77 0.47 -9.70
N ASP A 151 24.09 0.33 -10.84
CA ASP A 151 24.18 1.27 -11.98
C ASP A 151 23.05 2.32 -11.97
N ALA A 152 22.17 2.32 -10.96
CA ALA A 152 20.93 3.09 -10.96
C ALA A 152 21.09 4.56 -10.47
N GLU A 153 22.14 5.26 -10.92
CA GLU A 153 22.53 6.60 -10.47
C GLU A 153 21.36 7.59 -10.28
N GLY A 154 21.36 8.29 -9.14
CA GLY A 154 20.47 9.43 -8.84
C GLY A 154 18.98 9.10 -8.64
N ARG A 155 18.58 7.82 -8.73
CA ARG A 155 17.18 7.41 -8.57
C ARG A 155 16.85 7.02 -7.13
N SER A 156 15.58 7.08 -6.77
CA SER A 156 15.11 6.40 -5.56
C SER A 156 15.01 4.89 -5.82
N ASP A 157 15.22 4.08 -4.78
CA ASP A 157 15.19 2.61 -4.83
C ASP A 157 13.85 2.06 -5.33
N ASP A 158 12.74 2.67 -4.90
CA ASP A 158 11.38 2.31 -5.31
C ASP A 158 11.11 2.51 -6.82
N ARG A 159 11.62 3.59 -7.41
CA ARG A 159 11.52 3.88 -8.85
C ARG A 159 12.50 3.04 -9.65
N ALA A 160 13.70 2.78 -9.12
CA ALA A 160 14.66 1.87 -9.72
C ALA A 160 14.10 0.43 -9.78
N ALA A 161 13.53 -0.05 -8.68
CA ALA A 161 12.90 -1.36 -8.59
C ALA A 161 11.74 -1.50 -9.57
N LEU A 162 10.83 -0.51 -9.64
CA LEU A 162 9.72 -0.57 -10.60
C LEU A 162 10.20 -0.61 -12.05
N ARG A 163 11.23 0.17 -12.40
CA ARG A 163 11.82 0.15 -13.74
C ARG A 163 12.36 -1.24 -14.07
N PHE A 164 13.19 -1.80 -13.20
CA PHE A 164 13.77 -3.13 -13.37
C PHE A 164 12.71 -4.22 -13.57
N LEU A 165 11.65 -4.20 -12.75
CA LEU A 165 10.58 -5.20 -12.80
C LEU A 165 9.77 -5.09 -14.10
N ARG A 166 9.51 -3.87 -14.57
CA ARG A 166 8.84 -3.62 -15.86
C ARG A 166 9.67 -4.09 -17.05
N GLU A 167 10.97 -3.80 -17.05
CA GLU A 167 11.89 -4.23 -18.12
C GLU A 167 11.95 -5.76 -18.26
N ARG A 168 11.70 -6.50 -17.17
CA ARG A 168 11.66 -7.98 -17.14
C ARG A 168 10.26 -8.58 -17.32
N GLY A 169 9.23 -7.75 -17.44
CA GLY A 169 7.84 -8.22 -17.49
C GLY A 169 7.38 -8.94 -16.22
N THR A 170 8.04 -8.68 -15.08
CA THR A 170 7.68 -9.30 -13.80
C THR A 170 6.39 -8.69 -13.27
N SER A 171 5.44 -9.52 -12.85
CA SER A 171 4.22 -9.06 -12.18
C SER A 171 4.57 -8.35 -10.87
N THR A 172 4.11 -7.11 -10.71
CA THR A 172 4.32 -6.30 -9.50
C THR A 172 3.05 -6.26 -8.68
N LEU A 173 3.09 -6.86 -7.49
CA LEU A 173 1.94 -7.04 -6.61
C LEU A 173 2.19 -6.46 -5.22
N VAL A 174 1.11 -6.13 -4.52
CA VAL A 174 1.07 -5.88 -3.08
C VAL A 174 0.21 -6.96 -2.43
N ALA A 175 0.73 -7.58 -1.38
CA ALA A 175 -0.02 -8.50 -0.52
C ALA A 175 -1.12 -7.74 0.22
N ALA A 176 -2.34 -8.26 0.18
CA ALA A 176 -3.50 -7.71 0.89
C ALA A 176 -4.17 -8.82 1.71
N PRO A 177 -4.24 -8.71 3.05
CA PRO A 177 -3.77 -7.58 3.86
C PRO A 177 -2.23 -7.47 3.89
N ASN A 178 -1.73 -6.33 4.33
CA ASN A 178 -0.29 -6.09 4.44
C ASN A 178 0.31 -6.81 5.65
N LEU A 179 1.52 -7.37 5.53
CA LEU A 179 2.20 -8.09 6.61
C LEU A 179 3.21 -7.22 7.37
N VAL A 180 3.39 -5.98 6.92
CA VAL A 180 4.35 -5.03 7.48
C VAL A 180 3.65 -3.70 7.76
N GLU A 181 4.04 -3.08 8.87
CA GLU A 181 3.70 -1.73 9.29
C GLU A 181 4.95 -0.85 9.29
N HIS A 182 4.80 0.41 8.89
CA HIS A 182 5.88 1.39 8.96
C HIS A 182 5.90 2.01 10.37
N GLU A 183 7.07 2.05 11.02
CA GLU A 183 7.29 2.76 12.28
C GLU A 183 7.66 4.22 12.05
N ASP A 184 7.24 5.11 12.93
CA ASP A 184 7.51 6.54 12.78
C ASP A 184 8.88 6.89 13.40
N LEU A 185 9.96 6.47 12.72
CA LEU A 185 11.32 6.85 13.08
C LEU A 185 11.76 8.09 12.28
N PRO A 186 12.62 8.97 12.84
CA PRO A 186 13.14 10.13 12.12
C PRO A 186 13.75 9.75 10.77
N SER A 187 13.37 10.46 9.70
CA SER A 187 13.81 10.10 8.35
C SER A 187 15.28 10.44 8.11
N ILE A 188 16.08 9.45 7.69
CA ILE A 188 17.46 9.72 7.24
C ILE A 188 17.48 10.49 5.90
N LYS A 189 16.45 10.32 5.08
CA LYS A 189 16.35 10.98 3.77
C LYS A 189 15.71 12.36 3.81
N GLY A 190 15.30 12.85 4.98
CA GLY A 190 14.61 14.14 5.12
C GLY A 190 13.16 14.14 4.63
N ASN A 191 12.49 12.98 4.64
CA ASN A 191 11.06 12.87 4.26
C ASN A 191 10.10 13.21 5.41
N ASP A 192 10.55 13.92 6.45
CA ASP A 192 9.76 14.21 7.65
C ASP A 192 8.50 15.05 7.33
N GLY A 193 8.53 15.82 6.23
CA GLY A 193 7.38 16.60 5.74
C GLY A 193 6.26 15.78 5.10
N HIS A 194 6.41 14.46 4.92
CA HIS A 194 5.37 13.61 4.32
C HIS A 194 4.30 13.14 5.33
N GLY A 195 4.48 13.45 6.61
CA GLY A 195 3.62 12.93 7.68
C GLY A 195 3.75 11.42 7.86
N LEU A 196 2.85 10.85 8.67
CA LEU A 196 2.83 9.42 8.98
C LEU A 196 2.61 8.56 7.71
N ARG A 197 3.36 7.47 7.59
CA ARG A 197 3.39 6.57 6.40
C ARG A 197 2.98 5.13 6.74
N ARG A 198 1.91 4.98 7.51
CA ARG A 198 1.43 3.66 7.95
C ARG A 198 0.90 2.81 6.79
N SER A 199 0.74 1.53 7.06
CA SER A 199 0.19 0.52 6.18
C SER A 199 -1.31 0.72 5.95
N ALA A 200 -1.78 0.46 4.73
CA ALA A 200 -3.20 0.59 4.40
C ALA A 200 -4.08 -0.41 5.17
N CYS A 201 -3.58 -1.62 5.40
CA CYS A 201 -4.35 -2.72 5.99
C CYS A 201 -3.45 -3.75 6.68
N PHE A 202 -2.64 -3.33 7.65
CA PHE A 202 -1.72 -4.22 8.36
C PHE A 202 -2.45 -5.35 9.12
N ALA A 203 -2.12 -6.62 8.84
CA ALA A 203 -2.63 -7.78 9.58
C ALA A 203 -1.68 -8.14 10.72
N ALA A 204 -1.93 -7.61 11.93
CA ALA A 204 -0.99 -7.74 13.06
C ALA A 204 -0.70 -9.20 13.47
N GLU A 205 -1.68 -10.10 13.34
CA GLU A 205 -1.52 -11.51 13.70
C GLU A 205 -0.92 -12.37 12.57
N GLY A 206 -0.90 -11.86 11.34
CA GLY A 206 -0.60 -12.64 10.14
C GLY A 206 -1.82 -12.81 9.24
N ALA A 207 -1.62 -13.39 8.05
CA ALA A 207 -2.67 -13.57 7.07
C ALA A 207 -2.42 -14.78 6.16
N ARG A 208 -3.51 -15.30 5.60
CA ARG A 208 -3.48 -16.28 4.51
C ARG A 208 -3.77 -15.58 3.19
N PHE A 209 -3.22 -16.13 2.11
CA PHE A 209 -3.27 -15.54 0.77
C PHE A 209 -4.03 -16.44 -0.21
N ASP A 210 -5.15 -17.00 0.24
CA ASP A 210 -5.95 -17.96 -0.54
C ASP A 210 -6.76 -17.27 -1.67
N GLY A 211 -6.94 -15.95 -1.55
CA GLY A 211 -7.66 -15.12 -2.52
C GLY A 211 -6.94 -15.02 -3.88
N GLN A 212 -7.68 -14.54 -4.88
CA GLN A 212 -7.11 -14.17 -6.19
C GLN A 212 -6.41 -12.81 -6.10
N VAL A 213 -5.67 -12.46 -7.16
CA VAL A 213 -5.27 -11.07 -7.38
C VAL A 213 -6.53 -10.29 -7.75
N LEU A 214 -6.74 -9.12 -7.12
CA LEU A 214 -7.88 -8.26 -7.42
C LEU A 214 -7.73 -7.66 -8.83
N ASP A 215 -8.79 -7.74 -9.63
CA ASP A 215 -8.84 -7.07 -10.92
C ASP A 215 -8.71 -5.55 -10.77
N LEU A 216 -7.99 -4.91 -11.68
CA LEU A 216 -7.86 -3.46 -11.68
C LEU A 216 -9.11 -2.82 -12.31
N PRO A 217 -9.92 -2.04 -11.58
CA PRO A 217 -11.03 -1.32 -12.19
C PRO A 217 -10.48 -0.21 -13.11
N PRO A 218 -11.19 0.13 -14.21
CA PRO A 218 -10.81 1.17 -15.16
C PRO A 218 -10.73 2.57 -14.54
N LEU A 219 -11.42 2.80 -13.41
CA LEU A 219 -11.44 4.08 -12.73
C LEU A 219 -10.98 3.91 -11.29
N LEU A 220 -10.04 4.76 -10.86
CA LEU A 220 -9.46 4.75 -9.53
C LEU A 220 -9.66 6.11 -8.85
N PRO A 221 -10.63 6.23 -7.92
CA PRO A 221 -10.78 7.39 -7.07
C PRO A 221 -9.60 7.51 -6.11
N PHE A 222 -9.01 8.70 -6.04
CA PHE A 222 -7.80 8.95 -5.29
C PHE A 222 -7.78 10.38 -4.73
N LEU A 223 -7.49 10.52 -3.43
CA LEU A 223 -7.21 11.79 -2.80
C LEU A 223 -5.69 11.96 -2.71
N ARG A 224 -5.16 12.93 -3.46
CA ARG A 224 -3.73 13.27 -3.43
C ARG A 224 -3.38 13.82 -2.07
N TRP A 225 -2.75 13.01 -1.23
CA TRP A 225 -2.38 13.43 0.12
C TRP A 225 -1.55 14.73 0.11
N ASN A 226 -0.67 14.93 -0.88
CA ASN A 226 0.24 16.07 -0.95
C ASN A 226 -0.39 17.37 -1.45
N THR A 227 -1.47 17.33 -2.23
CA THR A 227 -2.15 18.53 -2.75
C THR A 227 -3.55 18.75 -2.17
N GLY A 228 -4.14 17.71 -1.55
CA GLY A 228 -5.52 17.72 -1.08
C GLY A 228 -6.56 17.58 -2.19
N GLU A 229 -6.14 17.31 -3.43
CA GLU A 229 -7.05 17.19 -4.57
C GLU A 229 -7.67 15.79 -4.67
N ALA A 230 -9.00 15.75 -4.74
CA ALA A 230 -9.76 14.55 -5.05
C ALA A 230 -9.87 14.38 -6.58
N VAL A 231 -9.31 13.28 -7.10
CA VAL A 231 -9.34 12.95 -8.52
C VAL A 231 -9.84 11.53 -8.77
N VAL A 232 -10.32 11.27 -9.98
CA VAL A 232 -10.51 9.93 -10.53
C VAL A 232 -9.51 9.73 -11.65
N ILE A 233 -8.78 8.63 -11.58
CA ILE A 233 -7.73 8.24 -12.53
C ILE A 233 -8.29 7.17 -13.46
N ASP A 234 -8.15 7.35 -14.78
CA ASP A 234 -8.34 6.27 -15.75
C ASP A 234 -7.11 5.36 -15.73
N THR A 235 -7.28 4.12 -15.29
CA THR A 235 -6.15 3.18 -15.14
C THR A 235 -5.66 2.63 -16.47
N GLY A 236 -6.45 2.75 -17.55
CA GLY A 236 -6.02 2.44 -18.91
C GLY A 236 -5.25 3.59 -19.58
N ASN A 237 -5.34 4.81 -19.02
CA ASN A 237 -4.70 6.02 -19.53
C ASN A 237 -4.23 6.93 -18.37
N ASP A 238 -3.32 6.42 -17.53
CA ASP A 238 -2.78 7.12 -16.35
C ASP A 238 -1.72 8.17 -16.76
N VAL A 239 -2.21 9.30 -17.26
CA VAL A 239 -1.41 10.51 -17.50
C VAL A 239 -1.99 11.68 -16.69
N PRO A 240 -1.14 12.58 -16.15
CA PRO A 240 -1.57 13.71 -15.32
C PRO A 240 -2.77 14.50 -15.86
N GLU A 241 -2.78 14.74 -17.17
CA GLU A 241 -3.77 15.53 -17.90
C GLU A 241 -5.11 14.81 -18.07
N ALA A 242 -5.14 13.48 -17.96
CA ALA A 242 -6.35 12.67 -18.04
C ALA A 242 -7.05 12.51 -16.68
N HIS A 243 -6.43 12.95 -15.58
CA HIS A 243 -7.05 12.90 -14.27
C HIS A 243 -8.21 13.89 -14.16
N ARG A 244 -9.35 13.41 -13.69
CA ARG A 244 -10.59 14.18 -13.63
C ARG A 244 -10.92 14.56 -12.19
N PRO A 245 -11.42 15.77 -11.90
CA PRO A 245 -11.92 16.09 -10.56
C PRO A 245 -13.02 15.11 -10.12
N THR A 246 -12.92 14.59 -8.89
CA THR A 246 -13.88 13.58 -8.41
C THR A 246 -15.32 14.08 -8.38
N ALA A 247 -15.52 15.36 -8.06
CA ALA A 247 -16.86 15.95 -8.02
C ALA A 247 -17.55 15.95 -9.40
N ASP A 248 -16.80 16.22 -10.47
CA ASP A 248 -17.34 16.22 -11.85
C ASP A 248 -17.76 14.82 -12.26
N VAL A 249 -16.94 13.81 -11.95
CA VAL A 249 -17.23 12.41 -12.22
C VAL A 249 -18.46 11.93 -11.42
N LEU A 250 -18.58 12.32 -10.14
CA LEU A 250 -19.76 12.02 -9.35
C LEU A 250 -21.03 12.68 -9.90
N ALA A 251 -20.95 13.91 -10.41
CA ALA A 251 -22.08 14.58 -11.05
C ALA A 251 -22.54 13.84 -12.31
N GLU A 252 -21.62 13.33 -13.14
CA GLU A 252 -21.93 12.45 -14.28
C GLU A 252 -22.53 11.10 -13.85
N TRP A 253 -22.31 10.70 -12.60
CA TRP A 253 -22.94 9.54 -11.98
C TRP A 253 -24.27 9.86 -11.29
N GLY A 254 -24.74 11.11 -11.39
CA GLY A 254 -26.04 11.54 -10.88
C GLY A 254 -26.01 12.12 -9.47
N ALA A 255 -24.83 12.36 -8.88
CA ALA A 255 -24.73 13.01 -7.58
C ALA A 255 -25.08 14.51 -7.68
N ALA A 256 -25.91 15.01 -6.76
CA ALA A 256 -26.18 16.44 -6.65
C ALA A 256 -25.09 17.11 -5.78
N PRO A 257 -24.38 18.14 -6.27
CA PRO A 257 -23.31 18.79 -5.50
C PRO A 257 -23.74 19.32 -4.14
N GLU A 258 -24.97 19.86 -4.04
CA GLU A 258 -25.49 20.39 -2.77
C GLU A 258 -25.84 19.29 -1.76
N GLU A 259 -26.26 18.12 -2.23
CA GLU A 259 -26.46 16.95 -1.38
C GLU A 259 -25.12 16.46 -0.82
N LEU A 260 -24.10 16.31 -1.68
CA LEU A 260 -22.76 15.91 -1.25
C LEU A 260 -22.20 16.86 -0.17
N ARG A 261 -22.37 18.18 -0.34
CA ARG A 261 -21.89 19.17 0.63
C ARG A 261 -22.67 19.10 1.95
N ARG A 262 -24.00 19.00 1.88
CA ARG A 262 -24.86 18.88 3.05
C ARG A 262 -24.52 17.63 3.86
N ASP A 263 -24.44 16.49 3.20
CA ASP A 263 -24.19 15.20 3.87
C ASP A 263 -22.76 15.15 4.45
N CYS A 264 -21.77 15.72 3.74
CA CYS A 264 -20.43 15.92 4.28
C CYS A 264 -20.47 16.79 5.55
N ALA A 265 -21.19 17.91 5.53
CA ALA A 265 -21.28 18.82 6.67
C ALA A 265 -21.97 18.17 7.88
N GLU A 266 -22.99 17.35 7.65
CA GLU A 266 -23.66 16.57 8.70
C GLU A 266 -22.70 15.59 9.40
N HIS A 267 -21.87 14.88 8.62
CA HIS A 267 -20.98 13.86 9.17
C HIS A 267 -19.66 14.43 9.73
N LEU A 268 -19.10 15.44 9.07
CA LEU A 268 -17.72 15.92 9.30
C LEU A 268 -17.63 17.40 9.72
N GLY A 269 -18.73 18.17 9.65
CA GLY A 269 -18.79 19.60 9.98
C GLY A 269 -18.65 20.52 8.76
N SER A 270 -19.01 21.80 8.94
CA SER A 270 -19.11 22.81 7.86
C SER A 270 -17.77 23.26 7.27
N ASP A 271 -16.66 23.09 7.99
CA ASP A 271 -15.30 23.45 7.54
C ASP A 271 -14.72 22.36 6.64
N SER A 272 -15.20 22.33 5.40
CA SER A 272 -15.14 21.12 4.60
C SER A 272 -14.07 21.11 3.50
N GLY A 273 -12.99 21.91 3.54
CA GLY A 273 -11.97 21.88 2.46
C GLY A 273 -11.38 20.46 2.20
N PRO A 274 -10.40 20.00 3.00
CA PRO A 274 -9.87 18.64 2.87
C PRO A 274 -10.88 17.54 3.21
N LEU A 275 -11.87 17.82 4.07
CA LEU A 275 -12.88 16.84 4.49
C LEU A 275 -13.92 16.55 3.39
N PHE A 276 -14.27 17.53 2.55
CA PHE A 276 -15.12 17.31 1.38
C PHE A 276 -14.38 16.55 0.29
N ALA A 277 -13.08 16.82 0.10
CA ALA A 277 -12.25 16.03 -0.81
C ALA A 277 -12.19 14.55 -0.37
N LEU A 278 -12.06 14.30 0.95
CA LEU A 278 -12.16 12.95 1.51
C LEU A 278 -13.55 12.34 1.26
N TRP A 279 -14.62 13.07 1.56
CA TRP A 279 -16.00 12.61 1.39
C TRP A 279 -16.31 12.21 -0.05
N THR A 280 -16.01 13.09 -1.02
CA THR A 280 -16.24 12.82 -2.44
C THR A 280 -15.36 11.67 -2.95
N THR A 281 -14.11 11.56 -2.48
CA THR A 281 -13.26 10.41 -2.81
C THR A 281 -13.85 9.10 -2.28
N ALA A 282 -14.33 9.07 -1.03
CA ALA A 282 -14.97 7.89 -0.45
C ALA A 282 -16.29 7.53 -1.17
N ALA A 283 -17.08 8.52 -1.60
CA ALA A 283 -18.25 8.30 -2.43
C ALA A 283 -17.89 7.67 -3.78
N ALA A 284 -16.94 8.24 -4.50
CA ALA A 284 -16.51 7.66 -5.77
C ALA A 284 -15.91 6.25 -5.57
N PHE A 285 -15.16 6.03 -4.49
CA PHE A 285 -14.62 4.73 -4.11
C PHE A 285 -15.73 3.68 -3.94
N GLY A 286 -16.82 4.02 -3.26
CA GLY A 286 -17.98 3.13 -3.10
C GLY A 286 -18.75 2.87 -4.39
N ALA A 287 -18.87 3.88 -5.25
CA ALA A 287 -19.49 3.73 -6.57
C ALA A 287 -18.70 2.73 -7.45
N VAL A 288 -17.39 2.93 -7.58
CA VAL A 288 -16.51 2.00 -8.31
C VAL A 288 -16.56 0.61 -7.69
N GLN A 289 -16.49 0.50 -6.36
CA GLN A 289 -16.58 -0.78 -5.66
C GLN A 289 -17.86 -1.54 -6.01
N GLN A 290 -19.02 -0.89 -5.94
CA GLN A 290 -20.30 -1.53 -6.20
C GLN A 290 -20.49 -1.88 -7.68
N GLN A 291 -19.93 -1.09 -8.59
CA GLN A 291 -19.98 -1.36 -10.02
C GLN A 291 -19.15 -2.59 -10.41
N HIS A 292 -17.93 -2.70 -9.86
CA HIS A 292 -16.96 -3.75 -10.20
C HIS A 292 -17.11 -5.02 -9.38
N TRP A 293 -17.49 -4.91 -8.10
CA TRP A 293 -17.75 -6.04 -7.20
C TRP A 293 -19.10 -5.88 -6.51
N PRO A 294 -20.21 -6.15 -7.22
CA PRO A 294 -21.56 -5.93 -6.72
C PRO A 294 -21.84 -6.63 -5.39
N GLY A 295 -22.49 -5.92 -4.47
CA GLY A 295 -22.92 -6.46 -3.17
C GLY A 295 -21.86 -6.38 -2.08
N THR A 296 -20.61 -6.06 -2.42
CA THR A 296 -19.53 -5.94 -1.44
C THR A 296 -19.71 -4.74 -0.50
N VAL A 297 -20.41 -3.69 -0.92
CA VAL A 297 -20.67 -2.50 -0.08
C VAL A 297 -21.74 -2.78 0.99
N ALA A 298 -22.80 -3.52 0.64
CA ALA A 298 -23.98 -3.72 1.50
C ALA A 298 -23.65 -4.40 2.86
N GLY A 299 -22.55 -5.15 2.93
CA GLY A 299 -22.09 -5.82 4.16
C GLY A 299 -21.00 -5.07 4.95
N LEU A 300 -20.43 -3.99 4.42
CA LEU A 300 -19.26 -3.34 5.03
C LEU A 300 -19.55 -2.83 6.45
N ARG A 301 -20.72 -2.20 6.64
CA ARG A 301 -21.11 -1.66 7.95
C ARG A 301 -21.22 -2.76 9.01
N ALA A 302 -21.75 -3.93 8.65
CA ALA A 302 -21.86 -5.07 9.56
C ALA A 302 -20.51 -5.73 9.84
N ARG A 303 -19.57 -5.67 8.89
CA ARG A 303 -18.21 -6.18 9.01
C ARG A 303 -17.22 -5.18 9.62
N ARG A 304 -17.63 -3.98 10.04
CA ARG A 304 -16.70 -2.95 10.53
C ARG A 304 -15.85 -3.39 11.74
N ASP A 305 -16.39 -4.33 12.53
CA ASP A 305 -15.75 -4.85 13.74
C ASP A 305 -14.81 -6.04 13.43
N ASP A 306 -14.79 -6.52 12.18
CA ASP A 306 -13.70 -7.38 11.67
C ASP A 306 -12.39 -6.57 11.69
N PRO A 307 -11.32 -7.05 12.34
CA PRO A 307 -10.09 -6.29 12.51
C PRO A 307 -9.46 -5.76 11.22
N LEU A 308 -9.53 -6.52 10.12
CA LEU A 308 -8.96 -6.12 8.83
C LEU A 308 -9.84 -5.10 8.13
N VAL A 309 -11.16 -5.33 8.09
CA VAL A 309 -12.11 -4.38 7.50
C VAL A 309 -12.11 -3.06 8.27
N GLY A 310 -12.17 -3.12 9.59
CA GLY A 310 -12.09 -1.96 10.47
C GLY A 310 -10.80 -1.17 10.26
N ARG A 311 -9.66 -1.85 10.12
CA ARG A 311 -8.37 -1.19 9.84
C ARG A 311 -8.32 -0.57 8.45
N ALA A 312 -8.77 -1.28 7.41
CA ALA A 312 -8.83 -0.75 6.04
C ALA A 312 -9.68 0.52 5.94
N LEU A 313 -10.79 0.59 6.68
CA LEU A 313 -11.62 1.80 6.80
C LEU A 313 -10.92 2.89 7.63
N ALA A 314 -10.33 2.54 8.77
CA ALA A 314 -9.70 3.49 9.69
C ALA A 314 -8.46 4.19 9.11
N THR A 315 -7.76 3.56 8.16
CA THR A 315 -6.58 4.14 7.52
C THR A 315 -6.91 5.06 6.34
N PHE A 316 -8.17 5.07 5.87
CA PHE A 316 -8.57 5.82 4.67
C PHE A 316 -8.33 7.33 4.87
N ALA A 317 -8.90 7.90 5.93
CA ALA A 317 -8.83 9.33 6.18
C ALA A 317 -7.44 9.81 6.65
N PRO A 318 -6.77 9.16 7.64
CA PRO A 318 -5.43 9.58 8.06
C PRO A 318 -4.41 9.51 6.92
N GLY A 319 -4.45 8.47 6.08
CA GLY A 319 -3.53 8.38 4.93
C GLY A 319 -3.73 9.50 3.91
N ALA A 320 -4.97 9.88 3.66
CA ALA A 320 -5.30 10.91 2.69
C ALA A 320 -5.11 12.35 3.21
N LEU A 321 -5.15 12.56 4.53
CA LEU A 321 -5.16 13.88 5.15
C LEU A 321 -3.89 14.20 5.96
N ARG A 322 -2.90 13.30 5.99
CA ARG A 322 -1.70 13.37 6.84
C ARG A 322 -0.83 14.62 6.75
N VAL A 323 -0.92 15.41 5.67
CA VAL A 323 -0.24 16.71 5.54
C VAL A 323 -1.22 17.88 5.50
N ALA A 324 -2.52 17.62 5.36
CA ALA A 324 -3.56 18.63 5.33
C ALA A 324 -4.08 18.97 6.72
N LEU A 325 -4.06 17.99 7.65
CA LEU A 325 -4.49 18.14 9.03
C LEU A 325 -3.35 17.72 9.97
N ASP A 326 -3.19 18.46 11.07
CA ASP A 326 -2.27 18.08 12.13
C ASP A 326 -2.67 16.75 12.80
N PRO A 327 -1.71 15.97 13.32
CA PRO A 327 -1.98 14.67 13.94
C PRO A 327 -2.99 14.73 15.08
N ASP A 328 -2.98 15.77 15.90
CA ASP A 328 -3.91 15.90 17.03
C ASP A 328 -5.35 16.11 16.53
N ARG A 329 -5.54 16.88 15.45
CA ARG A 329 -6.84 17.03 14.79
C ARG A 329 -7.33 15.73 14.18
N LEU A 330 -6.45 14.96 13.53
CA LEU A 330 -6.81 13.63 13.02
C LEU A 330 -7.20 12.69 14.17
N ALA A 331 -6.47 12.71 15.28
CA ALA A 331 -6.79 11.91 16.46
C ALA A 331 -8.15 12.30 17.06
N ARG A 332 -8.45 13.59 17.19
CA ARG A 332 -9.77 14.10 17.64
C ARG A 332 -10.92 13.68 16.73
N LEU A 333 -10.69 13.61 15.43
CA LEU A 333 -11.72 13.23 14.44
C LEU A 333 -11.85 11.71 14.26
N SER A 334 -10.88 10.92 14.71
CA SER A 334 -10.79 9.46 14.44
C SER A 334 -12.09 8.70 14.69
N GLY A 335 -12.80 8.98 15.79
CA GLY A 335 -14.08 8.34 16.13
C GLY A 335 -15.25 8.66 15.17
N ARG A 336 -15.15 9.74 14.39
CA ARG A 336 -16.15 10.17 13.41
C ARG A 336 -15.77 9.82 11.96
N LEU A 337 -14.48 9.68 11.67
CA LEU A 337 -13.98 9.48 10.31
C LEU A 337 -14.45 8.15 9.70
N VAL A 338 -14.38 7.03 10.43
CA VAL A 338 -14.83 5.73 9.90
C VAL A 338 -16.34 5.72 9.58
N PRO A 339 -17.24 6.16 10.49
CA PRO A 339 -18.66 6.30 10.16
C PRO A 339 -18.93 7.18 8.93
N ALA A 340 -18.21 8.30 8.80
CA ALA A 340 -18.36 9.21 7.66
C ALA A 340 -17.88 8.58 6.34
N VAL A 341 -16.72 7.92 6.34
CA VAL A 341 -16.21 7.19 5.16
C VAL A 341 -17.18 6.11 4.73
N LEU A 342 -17.74 5.33 5.68
CA LEU A 342 -18.75 4.32 5.38
C LEU A 342 -20.02 4.94 4.76
N ALA A 343 -20.53 6.03 5.33
CA ALA A 343 -21.71 6.72 4.81
C ALA A 343 -21.49 7.23 3.37
N ALA A 344 -20.31 7.79 3.08
CA ALA A 344 -19.93 8.22 1.75
C ALA A 344 -19.82 7.03 0.78
N VAL A 345 -19.15 5.95 1.17
CA VAL A 345 -19.05 4.72 0.36
C VAL A 345 -20.43 4.16 0.02
N GLU A 346 -21.34 4.11 0.99
CA GLU A 346 -22.72 3.68 0.79
C GLU A 346 -23.51 4.65 -0.12
N TYR A 347 -23.27 5.96 -0.02
CA TYR A 347 -23.84 6.95 -0.93
C TYR A 347 -23.43 6.66 -2.38
N GLY A 348 -22.13 6.48 -2.63
CA GLY A 348 -21.61 6.15 -3.95
C GLY A 348 -22.19 4.87 -4.53
N ALA A 349 -22.33 3.82 -3.72
CA ALA A 349 -22.91 2.56 -4.15
C ALA A 349 -24.37 2.71 -4.63
N ARG A 350 -25.17 3.58 -4.00
CA ARG A 350 -26.56 3.85 -4.41
C ARG A 350 -26.65 4.51 -5.78
N LEU A 351 -25.72 5.42 -6.12
CA LEU A 351 -25.69 6.07 -7.44
C LEU A 351 -25.63 5.06 -8.59
N THR A 352 -24.82 4.01 -8.43
CA THR A 352 -24.66 2.98 -9.47
C THR A 352 -25.85 2.03 -9.57
N THR A 353 -26.55 1.79 -8.47
CA THR A 353 -27.74 0.92 -8.42
C THR A 353 -28.93 1.59 -9.10
N ALA A 354 -29.11 2.90 -8.88
CA ALA A 354 -30.17 3.69 -9.50
C ALA A 354 -30.05 3.80 -11.03
N ARG A 355 -28.84 3.64 -11.60
CA ARG A 355 -28.64 3.65 -13.07
C ARG A 355 -28.97 2.31 -13.75
N ARG A 356 -29.11 1.22 -12.99
CA ARG A 356 -29.41 -0.12 -13.54
C ARG A 356 -30.90 -0.49 -13.45
N ALA A 357 -31.69 0.28 -12.69
CA ALA A 357 -33.15 0.12 -12.57
C ALA A 357 -33.88 0.94 -13.62
#